data_AF-A0A934LVJ2-F1
#
_entry.id   AF-A0A934LVJ2-F1
#
_cell.length_a   1.000
_cell.length_b   1.000
_cell.length_c   1.000
_cell.angle_alpha   90.00
_cell.angle_beta   90.00
_cell.angle_gamma   90.00
#
_symmetry.space_group_name_H-M   'P 1'
#
loop_
_entity.id
_entity.type
_entity.pdbx_description
1 polymer ?
#
loop_
_entity_poly.entity_id
_entity_poly.type
_entity_poly.pdbx_seq_one_letter_code
_entity_poly.pdbx_strand_id
1 'polypeptide(L)'
;ILAREVSELILVGRRSEALDAVREECEGHRAHLKTGLDMSQIAKADLVITVTSATSSIIDPEHLKPGAVVCDVARPRDVSRRVIEVRDDVLVIEGGMVEVPGPVDFGFNFGFPPGKSYACMAETMALALEGRYADYSVGKKIGLAQVDEIGQMAARHGFRLSGFRSFERAVTQEQIDHVRERARETRRRWQGE
;
A
#
# COMPACT_ATOMS: atom_id res chain seq x y z
N ILE A 1 3.47 0.09 13.00
CA ILE A 1 2.54 1.23 12.75
C ILE A 1 1.09 0.76 12.84
N LEU A 2 0.60 -0.02 11.86
CA LEU A 2 -0.82 -0.43 11.78
C LEU A 2 -1.36 -1.13 13.03
N ALA A 3 -0.58 -1.98 13.69
CA ALA A 3 -0.99 -2.68 14.92
C ALA A 3 -1.46 -1.73 16.05
N ARG A 4 -1.09 -0.44 16.00
CA ARG A 4 -1.51 0.59 16.96
C ARG A 4 -2.87 1.21 16.62
N GLU A 5 -3.30 1.13 15.36
CA GLU A 5 -4.43 1.91 14.82
C GLU A 5 -5.66 1.05 14.52
N VAL A 6 -5.46 -0.23 14.20
CA VAL A 6 -6.55 -1.14 13.83
C VAL A 6 -6.97 -2.06 14.99
N SER A 7 -8.19 -2.61 14.91
CA SER A 7 -8.69 -3.60 15.88
C SER A 7 -8.21 -5.03 15.59
N GLU A 8 -7.97 -5.37 14.34
CA GLU A 8 -7.48 -6.68 13.91
C GLU A 8 -6.43 -6.49 12.80
N LEU A 9 -5.32 -7.23 12.88
CA LEU A 9 -4.26 -7.23 11.88
C LEU A 9 -3.95 -8.68 11.48
N ILE A 10 -4.16 -8.98 10.19
CA ILE A 10 -3.88 -10.29 9.61
C ILE A 10 -2.57 -10.19 8.81
N LEU A 11 -1.53 -10.88 9.27
CA LEU A 11 -0.25 -10.98 8.59
C LEU A 11 -0.28 -12.20 7.66
N VAL A 12 -0.18 -11.97 6.35
CA VAL A 12 -0.23 -13.04 5.33
C VAL A 12 1.12 -13.14 4.62
N GLY A 13 1.65 -14.36 4.49
CA GLY A 13 2.92 -14.58 3.81
C GLY A 13 3.30 -16.06 3.75
N ARG A 14 4.37 -16.38 3.00
CA ARG A 14 4.74 -17.79 2.71
C ARG A 14 5.60 -18.47 3.77
N ARG A 15 6.11 -17.71 4.76
CA ARG A 15 7.11 -18.20 5.73
C ARG A 15 6.61 -17.92 7.14
N SER A 16 6.29 -18.97 7.89
CA SER A 16 5.81 -18.87 9.27
C SER A 16 6.78 -18.08 10.16
N GLU A 17 8.07 -18.41 10.13
CA GLU A 17 9.10 -17.74 10.94
C GLU A 17 9.13 -16.21 10.71
N ALA A 18 8.96 -15.76 9.47
CA ALA A 18 8.94 -14.34 9.15
C ALA A 18 7.65 -13.66 9.63
N LEU A 19 6.51 -14.38 9.59
CA LEU A 19 5.24 -13.87 10.12
C LEU A 19 5.27 -13.80 11.64
N ASP A 20 5.84 -14.80 12.30
CA ASP A 20 5.99 -14.85 13.75
C ASP A 20 6.87 -13.70 14.26
N ALA A 21 7.99 -13.43 13.58
CA ALA A 21 8.84 -12.28 13.92
C ALA A 21 8.10 -10.94 13.84
N VAL A 22 7.30 -10.72 12.79
CA VAL A 22 6.50 -9.48 12.67
C VAL A 22 5.33 -9.46 13.67
N ARG A 23 4.75 -10.62 13.98
CA ARG A 23 3.71 -10.74 15.02
C ARG A 23 4.26 -10.30 16.37
N GLU A 24 5.42 -10.82 16.77
CA GLU A 24 6.09 -10.47 18.03
C GLU A 24 6.37 -8.95 18.12
N GLU A 25 6.85 -8.33 17.03
CA GLU A 25 7.04 -6.87 16.97
C GLU A 25 5.73 -6.07 17.11
N CYS A 26 4.59 -6.68 16.82
CA CYS A 26 3.27 -6.07 16.94
C CYS A 26 2.57 -6.36 18.28
N GLU A 27 3.10 -7.27 19.12
CA GLU A 27 2.48 -7.64 20.39
C GLU A 27 2.41 -6.46 21.37
N GLY A 28 1.42 -6.48 22.27
CA GLY A 28 1.17 -5.40 23.22
C GLY A 28 0.57 -4.12 22.62
N HIS A 29 0.31 -4.10 21.31
CA HIS A 29 -0.46 -3.04 20.66
C HIS A 29 -1.97 -3.37 20.58
N ARG A 30 -2.75 -2.43 20.03
CA ARG A 30 -4.22 -2.47 20.01
C ARG A 30 -4.78 -3.67 19.22
N ALA A 31 -4.14 -4.03 18.12
CA ALA A 31 -4.68 -4.99 17.17
C ALA A 31 -4.66 -6.43 17.71
N HIS A 32 -5.77 -7.15 17.52
CA HIS A 32 -5.76 -8.60 17.60
C HIS A 32 -5.00 -9.19 16.41
N LEU A 33 -3.92 -9.92 16.68
CA LEU A 33 -3.00 -10.41 15.65
C LEU A 33 -3.39 -11.80 15.17
N LYS A 34 -3.44 -11.97 13.85
CA LYS A 34 -3.59 -13.27 13.19
C LYS A 34 -2.48 -13.44 12.16
N THR A 35 -2.00 -14.66 11.98
CA THR A 35 -1.06 -15.02 10.91
C THR A 35 -1.70 -16.04 9.97
N GLY A 36 -1.37 -15.95 8.69
CA GLY A 36 -1.90 -16.85 7.66
C GLY A 36 -0.86 -17.17 6.60
N LEU A 37 -0.71 -18.46 6.28
CA LEU A 37 0.14 -18.91 5.17
C LEU A 37 -0.60 -18.96 3.82
N ASP A 38 -1.92 -18.76 3.87
CA ASP A 38 -2.82 -18.82 2.72
C ASP A 38 -3.39 -17.43 2.42
N MET A 39 -3.35 -17.05 1.15
CA MET A 39 -3.92 -15.81 0.64
C MET A 39 -5.44 -15.73 0.85
N SER A 40 -6.14 -16.85 1.00
CA SER A 40 -7.58 -16.87 1.31
C SER A 40 -7.96 -16.05 2.56
N GLN A 41 -7.01 -15.81 3.48
CA GLN A 41 -7.25 -15.01 4.67
C GLN A 41 -7.56 -13.54 4.36
N ILE A 42 -7.15 -13.01 3.20
CA ILE A 42 -7.44 -11.61 2.84
C ILE A 42 -8.94 -11.36 2.60
N ALA A 43 -9.73 -12.41 2.35
CA ALA A 43 -11.19 -12.29 2.17
C ALA A 43 -11.91 -11.74 3.42
N LYS A 44 -11.25 -11.72 4.57
CA LYS A 44 -11.79 -11.15 5.82
C LYS A 44 -11.48 -9.66 5.97
N ALA A 45 -10.49 -9.14 5.26
CA ALA A 45 -9.93 -7.80 5.48
C ALA A 45 -10.75 -6.70 4.79
N ASP A 46 -11.00 -5.58 5.49
CA ASP A 46 -11.56 -4.35 4.88
C ASP A 46 -10.48 -3.54 4.14
N LEU A 47 -9.24 -3.61 4.61
CA LEU A 47 -8.07 -2.97 4.02
C LEU A 47 -6.99 -4.02 3.80
N VAL A 48 -6.51 -4.14 2.57
CA VAL A 48 -5.39 -5.01 2.18
C VAL A 48 -4.24 -4.10 1.75
N ILE A 49 -3.08 -4.23 2.40
CA ILE A 49 -1.83 -3.58 1.96
C ILE A 49 -0.92 -4.69 1.46
N THR A 50 -0.50 -4.60 0.19
CA THR A 50 0.31 -5.65 -0.44
C THR A 50 1.65 -5.08 -0.91
N VAL A 51 2.70 -5.79 -0.53
CA VAL A 51 4.13 -5.44 -0.68
C VAL A 51 4.94 -6.71 -0.96
N THR A 52 4.49 -7.54 -1.89
CA THR A 52 5.19 -8.81 -2.16
C THR A 52 6.30 -8.68 -3.21
N SER A 53 7.10 -9.73 -3.32
CA SER A 53 8.12 -9.88 -4.37
C SER A 53 7.64 -10.79 -5.50
N ALA A 54 6.32 -10.94 -5.67
CA ALA A 54 5.77 -11.77 -6.74
C ALA A 54 6.08 -11.16 -8.11
N THR A 55 6.31 -12.02 -9.10
CA THR A 55 6.55 -11.62 -10.49
C THR A 55 5.27 -11.53 -11.31
N SER A 56 4.15 -11.99 -10.75
CA SER A 56 2.81 -11.98 -11.35
C SER A 56 1.79 -11.52 -10.31
N SER A 57 0.61 -11.11 -10.75
CA SER A 57 -0.50 -10.83 -9.85
C SER A 57 -0.87 -12.07 -9.04
N ILE A 58 -1.16 -11.87 -7.76
CA ILE A 58 -1.54 -12.91 -6.78
C ILE A 58 -2.89 -12.62 -6.10
N ILE A 59 -3.46 -11.42 -6.32
CA ILE A 59 -4.78 -11.04 -5.83
C ILE A 59 -5.73 -10.90 -7.03
N ASP A 60 -6.71 -11.81 -7.08
CA ASP A 60 -7.79 -11.84 -8.06
C ASP A 60 -9.13 -11.38 -7.44
N PRO A 61 -10.15 -11.04 -8.26
CA PRO A 61 -11.44 -10.53 -7.78
C PRO A 61 -12.07 -11.38 -6.67
N GLU A 62 -12.03 -12.70 -6.82
CA GLU A 62 -12.59 -13.71 -5.92
C GLU A 62 -11.98 -13.71 -4.51
N HIS A 63 -10.78 -13.16 -4.33
CA HIS A 63 -10.12 -13.12 -3.02
C HIS A 63 -10.63 -11.98 -2.13
N LEU A 64 -11.36 -11.01 -2.68
CA LEU A 64 -11.68 -9.75 -2.01
C LEU A 64 -13.16 -9.68 -1.62
N LYS A 65 -13.43 -9.33 -0.36
CA LYS A 65 -14.80 -9.07 0.07
C LYS A 65 -15.36 -7.77 -0.52
N PRO A 66 -16.69 -7.66 -0.67
CA PRO A 66 -17.33 -6.41 -1.05
C PRO A 66 -16.92 -5.23 -0.16
N GLY A 67 -16.59 -4.09 -0.77
CA GLY A 67 -16.13 -2.89 -0.08
C GLY A 67 -14.69 -2.94 0.43
N ALA A 68 -13.88 -3.94 0.03
CA ALA A 68 -12.48 -3.96 0.35
C ALA A 68 -11.74 -2.80 -0.34
N VAL A 69 -10.76 -2.22 0.37
CA VAL A 69 -9.77 -1.28 -0.18
C VAL A 69 -8.44 -1.99 -0.27
N VAL A 70 -7.77 -1.94 -1.42
CA VAL A 70 -6.47 -2.56 -1.64
C VAL A 70 -5.44 -1.47 -1.96
N CYS A 71 -4.40 -1.37 -1.16
CA CYS A 71 -3.23 -0.53 -1.42
C CYS A 71 -2.09 -1.41 -1.96
N ASP A 72 -1.90 -1.38 -3.28
CA ASP A 72 -0.85 -2.12 -3.97
C ASP A 72 0.42 -1.27 -4.09
N VAL A 73 1.41 -1.58 -3.26
CA VAL A 73 2.71 -0.92 -3.22
C VAL A 73 3.73 -1.69 -4.07
N ALA A 74 3.40 -2.91 -4.51
CA ALA A 74 4.33 -3.80 -5.18
C ALA A 74 4.58 -3.40 -6.64
N ARG A 75 5.79 -3.74 -7.11
CA ARG A 75 6.23 -3.61 -8.50
C ARG A 75 7.07 -4.85 -8.87
N PRO A 76 6.62 -5.72 -9.81
CA PRO A 76 5.30 -5.73 -10.49
C PRO A 76 4.09 -5.77 -9.54
N ARG A 77 2.91 -5.38 -10.03
CA ARG A 77 1.68 -5.29 -9.21
C ARG A 77 1.26 -6.66 -8.69
N ASP A 78 0.84 -6.70 -7.43
CA ASP A 78 0.26 -7.90 -6.81
C ASP A 78 -1.22 -8.07 -7.21
N VAL A 79 -1.91 -6.97 -7.53
CA VAL A 79 -3.34 -6.98 -7.85
C VAL A 79 -3.58 -7.14 -9.34
N SER A 80 -4.38 -8.14 -9.71
CA SER A 80 -4.80 -8.38 -11.08
C SER A 80 -5.66 -7.24 -11.61
N ARG A 81 -5.45 -6.85 -12.86
CA ARG A 81 -6.28 -5.85 -13.55
C ARG A 81 -7.76 -6.26 -13.60
N ARG A 82 -8.05 -7.57 -13.57
CA ARG A 82 -9.41 -8.10 -13.49
C ARG A 82 -10.20 -7.51 -12.33
N VAL A 83 -9.54 -7.19 -11.20
CA VAL A 83 -10.22 -6.61 -10.02
C VAL A 83 -10.98 -5.35 -10.40
N ILE A 84 -10.33 -4.38 -11.06
CA ILE A 84 -11.00 -3.13 -11.44
C ILE A 84 -11.93 -3.27 -12.64
N GLU A 85 -11.82 -4.37 -13.40
CA GLU A 85 -12.65 -4.62 -14.59
C GLU A 85 -13.99 -5.27 -14.21
N VAL A 86 -14.03 -6.07 -13.15
CA VAL A 86 -15.24 -6.85 -12.77
C VAL A 86 -15.80 -6.49 -11.40
N ARG A 87 -15.06 -5.76 -10.57
CA ARG A 87 -15.50 -5.32 -9.23
C ARG A 87 -15.66 -3.81 -9.20
N ASP A 88 -16.91 -3.36 -9.26
CA ASP A 88 -17.29 -1.96 -9.05
C ASP A 88 -17.47 -1.61 -7.56
N ASP A 89 -17.30 -2.61 -6.68
CA ASP A 89 -17.49 -2.53 -5.23
C ASP A 89 -16.17 -2.66 -4.44
N VAL A 90 -15.02 -2.65 -5.12
CA VAL A 90 -13.68 -2.73 -4.53
C VAL A 90 -12.85 -1.55 -5.00
N LEU A 91 -12.13 -0.90 -4.09
CA LEU A 91 -11.23 0.20 -4.42
C LEU A 91 -9.78 -0.28 -4.44
N VAL A 92 -9.12 -0.23 -5.59
CA VAL A 92 -7.68 -0.50 -5.70
C VAL A 92 -6.94 0.83 -5.87
N ILE A 93 -5.98 1.10 -4.98
CA ILE A 93 -5.07 2.25 -5.06
C ILE A 93 -3.61 1.79 -5.10
N GLU A 94 -2.78 2.56 -5.78
CA GLU A 94 -1.33 2.38 -5.84
C GLU A 94 -0.68 3.15 -4.68
N GLY A 95 0.20 2.50 -3.94
CA GLY A 95 0.97 3.13 -2.87
C GLY A 95 2.32 3.66 -3.34
N GLY A 96 2.95 4.52 -2.53
CA GLY A 96 4.33 4.93 -2.72
C GLY A 96 4.58 5.93 -3.84
N MET A 97 3.59 6.73 -4.23
CA MET A 97 3.77 7.86 -5.15
C MET A 97 3.94 9.18 -4.39
N VAL A 98 4.99 9.93 -4.75
CA VAL A 98 5.39 11.17 -4.07
C VAL A 98 5.44 12.31 -5.08
N GLU A 99 4.92 13.48 -4.70
CA GLU A 99 5.14 14.75 -5.41
C GLU A 99 6.50 15.31 -5.02
N VAL A 100 7.36 15.52 -6.02
CA VAL A 100 8.72 16.04 -5.84
C VAL A 100 8.68 17.57 -5.91
N PRO A 101 9.36 18.27 -4.97
CA PRO A 101 9.37 19.73 -4.92
C PRO A 101 10.08 20.34 -6.14
N GLY A 102 9.52 21.44 -6.66
CA GLY A 102 10.09 22.19 -7.78
C GLY A 102 9.76 21.63 -9.17
N PRO A 103 10.16 22.33 -10.24
CA PRO A 103 9.91 21.91 -11.63
C PRO A 103 10.91 20.84 -12.06
N VAL A 104 10.83 19.65 -11.48
CA VAL A 104 11.73 18.53 -11.81
C VAL A 104 11.36 17.92 -13.17
N ASP A 105 12.38 17.72 -14.00
CA ASP A 105 12.31 16.86 -15.19
C ASP A 105 13.27 15.69 -14.98
N PHE A 106 12.72 14.47 -14.93
CA PHE A 106 13.52 13.26 -14.76
C PHE A 106 14.20 12.82 -16.06
N GLY A 107 13.76 13.32 -17.22
CA GLY A 107 14.28 12.92 -18.52
C GLY A 107 13.85 11.52 -19.00
N PHE A 108 12.99 10.81 -18.24
CA PHE A 108 12.41 9.53 -18.63
C PHE A 108 11.05 9.28 -17.94
N ASN A 109 10.24 8.39 -18.52
CA ASN A 109 8.92 8.03 -18.00
C ASN A 109 8.97 6.63 -17.34
N PHE A 110 8.63 6.57 -16.06
CA PHE A 110 8.59 5.35 -15.25
C PHE A 110 7.18 5.05 -14.69
N GLY A 111 6.15 5.60 -15.34
CA GLY A 111 4.73 5.28 -15.08
C GLY A 111 3.96 6.35 -14.30
N PHE A 112 4.61 7.43 -13.85
CA PHE A 112 3.93 8.53 -13.16
C PHE A 112 3.89 9.82 -13.98
N PRO A 113 2.89 10.69 -13.76
CA PRO A 113 2.86 12.03 -14.34
C PRO A 113 4.12 12.85 -13.97
N PRO A 114 4.45 13.89 -14.76
CA PRO A 114 5.55 14.81 -14.44
C PRO A 114 5.48 15.35 -13.00
N GLY A 115 6.66 15.55 -12.40
CA GLY A 115 6.80 16.01 -11.01
C GLY A 115 6.48 14.96 -9.94
N LYS A 116 6.27 13.69 -10.30
CA LYS A 116 5.98 12.60 -9.36
C LYS A 116 6.99 11.48 -9.47
N SER A 117 7.36 10.88 -8.34
CA SER A 117 8.31 9.78 -8.25
C SER A 117 7.79 8.64 -7.38
N TYR A 118 8.47 7.50 -7.45
CA TYR A 118 8.35 6.48 -6.41
C TYR A 118 8.92 6.99 -5.08
N ALA A 119 8.40 6.48 -3.97
CA ALA A 119 8.86 6.81 -2.62
C ALA A 119 10.34 6.46 -2.40
N CYS A 120 10.84 5.36 -2.99
CA CYS A 120 12.25 5.01 -2.93
C CYS A 120 13.16 6.04 -3.64
N MET A 121 12.71 6.61 -4.75
CA MET A 121 13.43 7.70 -5.42
C MET A 121 13.39 8.99 -4.59
N ALA A 122 12.24 9.28 -3.98
CA ALA A 122 12.09 10.44 -3.11
C ALA A 122 12.97 10.34 -1.85
N GLU A 123 13.14 9.15 -1.26
CA GLU A 123 14.09 8.91 -0.17
C GLU A 123 15.52 9.29 -0.59
N THR A 124 15.99 8.81 -1.75
CA THR A 124 17.32 9.15 -2.26
C THR A 124 17.49 10.66 -2.46
N MET A 125 16.49 11.35 -3.00
CA MET A 125 16.52 12.80 -3.20
C MET A 125 16.54 13.55 -1.86
N ALA A 126 15.70 13.15 -0.90
CA ALA A 126 15.64 13.76 0.43
C ALA A 126 16.97 13.60 1.18
N LEU A 127 17.58 12.42 1.14
CA LEU A 127 18.89 12.16 1.73
C LEU A 127 19.99 13.02 1.10
N ALA A 128 20.00 13.15 -0.24
CA ALA A 128 20.96 13.99 -0.95
C ALA A 128 20.81 15.48 -0.58
N LEU A 129 19.57 15.97 -0.43
CA LEU A 129 19.29 17.35 -0.02
C LEU A 129 19.72 17.63 1.43
N GLU A 130 19.70 16.62 2.30
CA GLU A 130 20.24 16.67 3.67
C GLU A 130 21.77 16.47 3.71
N GLY A 131 22.43 16.21 2.57
CA GLY A 131 23.85 15.88 2.51
C GLY A 131 24.22 14.56 3.19
N ARG A 132 23.25 13.65 3.34
CA ARG A 132 23.41 12.36 4.01
C ARG A 132 23.63 11.24 2.98
N TYR A 133 24.88 10.93 2.72
CA TYR A 133 25.28 9.87 1.78
C TYR A 133 25.55 8.57 2.53
N ALA A 134 24.49 7.82 2.81
CA ALA A 134 24.56 6.56 3.55
C ALA A 134 23.60 5.52 2.98
N ASP A 135 23.90 4.26 3.28
CA ASP A 135 23.05 3.10 3.03
C ASP A 135 21.85 3.08 3.98
N TYR A 136 20.98 4.09 3.88
CA TYR A 136 19.98 4.42 4.90
C TYR A 136 18.96 3.27 5.09
N SER A 137 18.27 2.86 4.02
CA SER A 137 17.25 1.79 4.06
C SER A 137 17.77 0.49 3.41
N VAL A 138 18.86 -0.07 3.93
CA VAL A 138 19.45 -1.33 3.42
C VAL A 138 19.13 -2.52 4.31
N GLY A 139 18.77 -3.64 3.67
CA GLY A 139 18.46 -4.91 4.33
C GLY A 139 16.98 -5.12 4.59
N LYS A 140 16.65 -6.08 5.47
CA LYS A 140 15.26 -6.51 5.74
C LYS A 140 14.64 -5.86 6.99
N LYS A 141 15.44 -5.19 7.80
CA LYS A 141 15.01 -4.59 9.06
C LYS A 141 15.09 -3.08 8.95
N ILE A 142 13.94 -2.43 8.93
CA ILE A 142 13.82 -0.97 8.91
C ILE A 142 13.17 -0.55 10.22
N GLY A 143 13.85 0.31 10.99
CA GLY A 143 13.34 0.78 12.28
C GLY A 143 12.24 1.83 12.12
N LEU A 144 11.27 1.87 13.04
CA LEU A 144 10.21 2.88 13.01
C LEU A 144 10.75 4.31 13.11
N ALA A 145 11.76 4.54 13.96
CA ALA A 145 12.40 5.84 14.09
C ALA A 145 13.06 6.31 12.79
N GLN A 146 13.58 5.38 11.99
CA GLN A 146 14.16 5.65 10.68
C GLN A 146 13.07 6.06 9.67
N VAL A 147 11.91 5.38 9.69
CA VAL A 147 10.75 5.75 8.87
C VAL A 147 10.24 7.16 9.23
N ASP A 148 10.17 7.48 10.53
CA ASP A 148 9.75 8.80 10.98
C ASP A 148 10.77 9.89 10.58
N GLU A 149 12.06 9.60 10.72
CA GLU A 149 13.14 10.54 10.38
C GLU A 149 13.15 10.87 8.87
N ILE A 150 13.09 9.86 7.99
CA ILE A 150 13.05 10.13 6.54
C ILE A 150 11.78 10.86 6.12
N GLY A 151 10.64 10.55 6.75
CA GLY A 151 9.39 11.27 6.53
C GLY A 151 9.52 12.76 6.88
N GLN A 152 10.19 13.09 7.99
CA GLN A 152 10.44 14.47 8.39
C GLN A 152 11.42 15.18 7.43
N MET A 153 12.49 14.51 6.97
CA MET A 153 13.40 15.06 5.96
C MET A 153 12.66 15.40 4.67
N ALA A 154 11.90 14.44 4.15
CA ALA A 154 11.10 14.61 2.95
C ALA A 154 10.11 15.80 3.11
N ALA A 155 9.42 15.89 4.25
CA ALA A 155 8.51 17.00 4.51
C ALA A 155 9.22 18.37 4.57
N ARG A 156 10.40 18.46 5.20
CA ARG A 156 11.20 19.71 5.26
C ARG A 156 11.59 20.22 3.87
N HIS A 157 11.91 19.30 2.96
CA HIS A 157 12.26 19.65 1.59
C HIS A 157 11.04 19.84 0.67
N GLY A 158 9.82 19.67 1.19
CA GLY A 158 8.59 19.94 0.44
C GLY A 158 8.09 18.77 -0.41
N PHE A 159 8.60 17.55 -0.20
CA PHE A 159 8.00 16.35 -0.75
C PHE A 159 6.63 16.11 -0.12
N ARG A 160 5.66 15.66 -0.92
CA ARG A 160 4.29 15.39 -0.43
C ARG A 160 3.80 14.06 -0.94
N LEU A 161 2.94 13.41 -0.15
CA LEU A 161 2.19 12.27 -0.66
C LEU A 161 1.28 12.76 -1.80
N SER A 162 1.38 12.11 -2.95
CA SER A 162 0.51 12.44 -4.09
C SER A 162 -0.89 11.85 -3.89
N GLY A 163 -1.87 12.36 -4.64
CA GLY A 163 -3.22 11.80 -4.67
C GLY A 163 -3.26 10.34 -5.15
N PHE A 164 -4.39 9.66 -4.94
CA PHE A 164 -4.55 8.24 -5.25
C PHE A 164 -4.53 7.96 -6.77
N ARG A 165 -3.94 6.82 -7.13
CA ARG A 165 -3.99 6.28 -8.49
C ARG A 165 -4.41 4.83 -8.48
N SER A 166 -4.99 4.38 -9.58
CA SER A 166 -5.34 2.99 -9.84
C SER A 166 -4.97 2.68 -11.28
N PHE A 167 -4.08 1.70 -11.49
CA PHE A 167 -3.61 1.29 -12.82
C PHE A 167 -3.23 2.49 -13.70
N GLU A 168 -2.32 3.32 -13.19
CA GLU A 168 -1.81 4.53 -13.88
C GLU A 168 -2.85 5.61 -14.17
N ARG A 169 -4.04 5.57 -13.55
CA ARG A 169 -5.05 6.63 -13.67
C ARG A 169 -5.29 7.27 -12.32
N ALA A 170 -5.56 8.58 -12.30
CA ALA A 170 -5.95 9.26 -11.07
C ALA A 170 -7.29 8.69 -10.59
N VAL A 171 -7.40 8.46 -9.28
CA VAL A 171 -8.65 8.09 -8.63
C VAL A 171 -9.34 9.37 -8.18
N THR A 172 -10.55 9.60 -8.68
CA THR A 172 -11.36 10.77 -8.34
C THR A 172 -12.23 10.53 -7.11
N GLN A 173 -12.68 11.60 -6.47
CA GLN A 173 -13.65 11.51 -5.38
C GLN A 173 -14.96 10.84 -5.83
N GLU A 174 -15.42 11.14 -7.05
CA GLU A 174 -16.61 10.53 -7.64
C GLU A 174 -16.47 9.01 -7.80
N GLN A 175 -15.30 8.52 -8.23
CA GLN A 175 -15.03 7.08 -8.30
C GLN A 175 -15.06 6.43 -6.90
N ILE A 176 -14.48 7.09 -5.89
CA ILE A 176 -14.50 6.61 -4.51
C ILE A 176 -15.94 6.53 -3.99
N ASP A 177 -16.75 7.55 -4.26
CA ASP A 177 -18.13 7.62 -3.82
C ASP A 177 -18.99 6.56 -4.53
N HIS A 178 -18.77 6.35 -5.84
CA HIS A 178 -19.40 5.28 -6.60
C HIS A 178 -19.07 3.90 -6.01
N VAL A 179 -17.78 3.59 -5.81
CA VAL A 179 -17.36 2.32 -5.20
C VAL A 179 -17.97 2.13 -3.81
N ARG A 180 -18.05 3.21 -3.01
CA ARG A 180 -18.67 3.18 -1.69
C ARG A 180 -20.16 2.85 -1.75
N GLU A 181 -20.89 3.40 -2.71
CA GLU A 181 -22.30 3.10 -2.93
C GLU A 181 -22.49 1.63 -3.31
N ARG A 182 -21.76 1.16 -4.34
CA ARG A 182 -21.81 -0.23 -4.81
C ARG A 182 -21.42 -1.22 -3.72
N ALA A 183 -20.40 -0.92 -2.93
CA ALA A 183 -20.01 -1.70 -1.76
C ALA A 183 -21.14 -1.86 -0.73
N ARG A 184 -21.92 -0.81 -0.47
CA ARG A 184 -23.06 -0.89 0.47
C ARG A 184 -24.17 -1.78 -0.07
N GLU A 185 -24.46 -1.71 -1.38
CA GLU A 185 -25.46 -2.55 -2.02
C GLU A 185 -25.04 -4.02 -2.04
N THR A 186 -23.81 -4.30 -2.46
CA THR A 186 -23.29 -5.66 -2.56
C THR A 186 -23.15 -6.31 -1.19
N ARG A 187 -22.69 -5.58 -0.15
CA ARG A 187 -22.62 -6.11 1.23
C ARG A 187 -23.97 -6.58 1.77
N ARG A 188 -25.07 -5.89 1.43
CA ARG A 188 -26.42 -6.30 1.87
C ARG A 188 -26.84 -7.63 1.25
N ARG A 189 -26.45 -7.89 0.00
CA ARG A 189 -26.71 -9.16 -0.69
C ARG A 189 -25.80 -10.27 -0.16
N TRP A 190 -24.56 -9.93 0.14
CA TRP A 190 -23.54 -10.86 0.61
C TRP A 190 -23.78 -11.39 2.04
N GLN A 191 -24.42 -10.61 2.92
CA GLN A 191 -24.81 -11.08 4.26
C GLN A 191 -26.06 -11.98 4.26
N GLY A 192 -26.69 -12.20 3.09
CA GLY A 192 -27.84 -13.08 2.91
C GLY A 192 -27.49 -14.47 2.37
N GLU A 193 -26.20 -14.78 2.19
CA GLU A 193 -25.66 -16.12 1.87
C GLU A 193 -24.97 -16.73 3.10
#